data_AF-A0A7C5J1D2-F1
#
_entry.id   AF-A0A7C5J1D2-F1
#
_cell.length_a   1.000
_cell.length_b   1.000
_cell.length_c   1.000
_cell.angle_alpha   90.00
_cell.angle_beta   90.00
_cell.angle_gamma   90.00
#
_symmetry.space_group_name_H-M   'P 1'
#
loop_
_entity.id
_entity.type
_entity.pdbx_description
1 polymer ?
#
loop_
_entity_poly.entity_id
_entity_poly.type
_entity_poly.pdbx_seq_one_letter_code
_entity_poly.pdbx_strand_id
1 'polypeptide(L)'
;MRSALYLAAAALCASLSWGCFAPPGPMEKLNMSAYELNTGMRFNRLDVALGHVSKDAQEDFIERHAKWGHGIRIVDVELAGIRPITSDSAEVNLTVSWHRIDESTIRASAITQLWKDSEGGWKLDEEMRVGGSPGLFDRERKAKTVTDRDDALEPPRVDLGQL
;
A
#
# COMPACT_ATOMS: atom_id res chain seq x y z
N MET A 1 -31.69 37.99 30.84
CA MET A 1 -31.38 37.73 29.40
C MET A 1 -29.90 37.47 29.13
N ARG A 2 -28.94 38.25 29.65
CA ARG A 2 -27.50 38.01 29.43
C ARG A 2 -26.99 36.64 29.91
N SER A 3 -27.46 36.17 31.07
CA SER A 3 -27.07 34.87 31.64
C SER A 3 -27.52 33.65 30.82
N ALA A 4 -28.64 33.75 30.11
CA ALA A 4 -29.13 32.68 29.23
C ALA A 4 -28.30 32.56 27.94
N LEU A 5 -27.76 33.69 27.44
CA LEU A 5 -26.84 33.69 26.29
C LEU A 5 -25.50 33.01 26.62
N TYR A 6 -24.95 33.22 27.82
CA TYR A 6 -23.69 32.58 28.24
C TYR A 6 -23.85 31.07 28.45
N LEU A 7 -24.99 30.61 28.96
CA LEU A 7 -25.29 29.19 29.12
C LEU A 7 -25.48 28.48 27.77
N ALA A 8 -26.14 29.12 26.80
CA ALA A 8 -26.30 28.59 25.46
C ALA A 8 -24.96 28.51 24.69
N ALA A 9 -24.10 29.51 24.84
CA ALA A 9 -22.76 29.52 24.24
C ALA A 9 -21.84 28.44 24.84
N ALA A 10 -21.91 28.20 26.15
CA ALA A 10 -21.13 27.15 26.81
C ALA A 10 -21.55 25.74 26.38
N ALA A 11 -22.85 25.49 26.18
CA ALA A 11 -23.37 24.20 25.70
C ALA A 11 -23.00 23.92 24.24
N LEU A 12 -22.91 24.96 23.39
CA LEU A 12 -22.47 24.82 22.00
C LEU A 12 -20.96 24.56 21.90
N CYS A 13 -20.15 25.16 22.77
CA CYS A 13 -18.71 24.87 22.83
C CYS A 13 -18.41 23.45 23.37
N ALA A 14 -19.23 22.94 24.30
CA ALA A 14 -19.05 21.60 24.87
C ALA A 14 -19.44 20.44 23.93
N SER A 15 -20.25 20.71 22.90
CA SER A 15 -20.66 19.69 21.91
C SER A 15 -19.69 19.56 20.73
N LEU A 16 -18.87 20.58 20.48
CA LEU A 16 -17.81 20.55 19.44
C LEU A 16 -16.54 19.80 19.88
N SER A 17 -16.36 19.56 21.18
CA SER A 17 -15.22 18.82 21.74
C SER A 17 -15.39 17.30 21.73
N TRP A 18 -16.54 16.78 21.28
CA TRP A 18 -16.77 15.34 21.06
C TRP A 18 -16.57 14.89 19.61
N GLY A 19 -15.86 15.70 18.81
CA GLY A 19 -15.40 15.31 17.49
C GLY A 19 -14.61 14.00 17.54
N CYS A 20 -15.30 12.91 17.21
CA CYS A 20 -14.86 11.53 16.94
C CYS A 20 -13.34 11.27 17.01
N PHE A 21 -12.84 10.91 18.20
CA PHE A 21 -11.60 10.14 18.35
C PHE A 21 -11.84 8.64 18.06
N ALA A 22 -12.48 8.32 16.93
CA ALA A 22 -12.58 6.93 16.52
C ALA A 22 -11.17 6.45 16.12
N PRO A 23 -10.70 5.29 16.61
CA PRO A 23 -9.42 4.76 16.16
C PRO A 23 -9.48 4.52 14.64
N PRO A 24 -8.36 4.71 13.92
CA PRO A 24 -8.34 4.55 12.47
C PRO A 24 -8.77 3.14 12.08
N GLY A 25 -9.51 3.05 10.98
CA GLY A 25 -9.95 1.76 10.42
C GLY A 25 -8.77 0.94 9.88
N PRO A 26 -8.93 -0.38 9.64
CA PRO A 26 -7.85 -1.24 9.16
C PRO A 26 -7.18 -0.73 7.87
N MET A 27 -7.96 -0.26 6.90
CA MET A 27 -7.42 0.29 5.64
C MET A 27 -6.69 1.62 5.82
N GLU A 28 -7.10 2.42 6.80
CA GLU A 28 -6.41 3.65 7.14
C GLU A 28 -5.05 3.35 7.79
N LYS A 29 -5.00 2.36 8.71
CA LYS A 29 -3.74 1.86 9.28
C LYS A 29 -2.80 1.31 8.22
N LEU A 30 -3.33 0.58 7.23
CA LEU A 30 -2.54 0.13 6.08
C LEU A 30 -1.99 1.31 5.29
N ASN A 31 -2.82 2.30 4.96
CA ASN A 31 -2.38 3.50 4.23
C ASN A 31 -1.26 4.24 4.98
N MET A 32 -1.41 4.43 6.29
CA MET A 32 -0.37 5.03 7.13
C MET A 32 0.92 4.20 7.11
N SER A 33 0.83 2.88 7.29
CA SER A 33 2.00 1.98 7.29
C SER A 33 2.72 1.99 5.96
N ALA A 34 1.98 1.96 4.85
CA ALA A 34 2.54 2.03 3.50
C ALA A 34 3.16 3.40 3.24
N TYR A 35 2.53 4.48 3.67
CA TYR A 35 3.08 5.82 3.53
C TYR A 35 4.39 5.98 4.31
N GLU A 36 4.45 5.52 5.57
CA GLU A 36 5.64 5.58 6.42
C GLU A 36 6.80 4.76 5.84
N LEU A 37 6.53 3.51 5.42
CA LEU A 37 7.51 2.67 4.75
C LEU A 37 8.08 3.40 3.52
N ASN A 38 7.22 3.82 2.59
CA ASN A 38 7.63 4.40 1.31
C ASN A 38 8.33 5.76 1.48
N THR A 39 7.91 6.55 2.46
CA THR A 39 8.60 7.79 2.85
C THR A 39 10.01 7.48 3.37
N GLY A 40 10.14 6.48 4.24
CA GLY A 40 11.43 6.00 4.72
C GLY A 40 12.34 5.59 3.56
N MET A 41 11.81 4.81 2.63
CA MET A 41 12.52 4.37 1.44
C MET A 41 13.01 5.52 0.55
N ARG A 42 12.18 6.54 0.31
CA ARG A 42 12.56 7.74 -0.46
C ARG A 42 13.77 8.46 0.13
N PHE A 43 13.84 8.52 1.46
CA PHE A 43 14.91 9.21 2.19
C PHE A 43 16.05 8.29 2.61
N ASN A 44 16.13 7.07 2.06
CA ASN A 44 17.14 6.08 2.39
C ASN A 44 17.20 5.72 3.89
N ARG A 45 16.03 5.76 4.55
CA ARG A 45 15.81 5.36 5.94
C ARG A 45 15.32 3.92 5.98
N LEU A 46 16.19 2.99 5.57
CA LEU A 46 15.89 1.55 5.59
C LEU A 46 15.56 1.05 7.01
N ASP A 47 16.14 1.68 8.04
CA ASP A 47 15.83 1.44 9.44
C ASP A 47 14.34 1.66 9.77
N VAL A 48 13.75 2.72 9.21
CA VAL A 48 12.32 3.03 9.37
C VAL A 48 11.49 2.06 8.53
N ALA A 49 11.86 1.87 7.27
CA ALA A 49 11.12 1.01 6.35
C ALA A 49 11.03 -0.44 6.85
N LEU A 50 12.13 -1.00 7.38
CA LEU A 50 12.18 -2.36 7.94
C LEU A 50 11.20 -2.59 9.09
N GLY A 51 10.84 -1.53 9.83
CA GLY A 51 9.82 -1.60 10.88
C GLY A 51 8.43 -2.00 10.34
N HIS A 52 8.18 -1.82 9.05
CA HIS A 52 6.92 -2.14 8.38
C HIS A 52 7.00 -3.42 7.54
N VAL A 53 8.14 -4.12 7.50
CA VAL A 53 8.33 -5.37 6.74
C VAL A 53 8.07 -6.58 7.65
N SER A 54 7.43 -7.62 7.12
CA SER A 54 7.24 -8.89 7.83
C SER A 54 8.60 -9.51 8.12
N LYS A 55 8.76 -10.20 9.27
CA LYS A 55 10.06 -10.76 9.67
C LYS A 55 10.65 -11.67 8.60
N ASP A 56 9.80 -12.48 7.98
CA ASP A 56 10.19 -13.45 6.95
C ASP A 56 10.62 -12.78 5.64
N ALA A 57 10.17 -11.54 5.38
CA ALA A 57 10.51 -10.78 4.19
C ALA A 57 11.70 -9.81 4.38
N GLN A 58 12.19 -9.61 5.60
CA GLN A 58 13.22 -8.59 5.88
C GLN A 58 14.54 -8.82 5.14
N GLU A 59 15.03 -10.06 5.06
CA GLU A 59 16.30 -10.37 4.40
C GLU A 59 16.24 -10.05 2.90
N ASP A 60 15.22 -10.57 2.21
CA ASP A 60 14.96 -10.30 0.79
C ASP A 60 14.72 -8.79 0.54
N PHE A 61 14.02 -8.11 1.44
CA PHE A 61 13.83 -6.66 1.35
C PHE A 61 15.16 -5.91 1.42
N ILE A 62 16.05 -6.24 2.35
CA ILE A 62 17.37 -5.60 2.48
C ILE A 62 18.20 -5.83 1.21
N GLU A 63 18.25 -7.07 0.72
CA GLU A 63 19.01 -7.41 -0.48
C GLU A 63 18.54 -6.61 -1.69
N ARG A 64 17.22 -6.56 -1.93
CA ARG A 64 16.62 -5.83 -3.06
C ARG A 64 16.88 -4.33 -3.01
N HIS A 65 16.95 -3.75 -1.81
CA HIS A 65 17.17 -2.33 -1.63
C HIS A 65 18.63 -1.96 -1.37
N ALA A 66 19.55 -2.94 -1.41
CA ALA A 66 20.94 -2.73 -1.06
C ALA A 66 21.61 -1.64 -1.90
N LYS A 67 21.17 -1.39 -3.14
CA LYS A 67 21.71 -0.36 -4.06
C LYS A 67 21.15 1.06 -3.83
N TRP A 68 20.10 1.19 -3.02
CA TRP A 68 19.42 2.46 -2.83
C TRP A 68 20.28 3.39 -1.98
N GLY A 69 20.30 4.67 -2.34
CA GLY A 69 21.12 5.69 -1.67
C GLY A 69 22.58 5.77 -2.11
N HIS A 70 23.12 4.78 -2.85
CA HIS A 70 24.51 4.84 -3.35
C HIS A 70 24.68 4.49 -4.84
N GLY A 71 23.82 3.65 -5.42
CA GLY A 71 23.80 3.36 -6.85
C GLY A 71 22.52 3.88 -7.51
N ILE A 72 21.43 3.91 -6.76
CA ILE A 72 20.11 4.38 -7.19
C ILE A 72 19.66 5.50 -6.25
N ARG A 73 19.23 6.63 -6.82
CA ARG A 73 18.57 7.70 -6.09
C ARG A 73 17.08 7.67 -6.38
N ILE A 74 16.28 7.53 -5.33
CA ILE A 74 14.83 7.71 -5.41
C ILE A 74 14.52 9.20 -5.44
N VAL A 75 13.84 9.62 -6.50
CA VAL A 75 13.36 10.98 -6.71
C VAL A 75 12.02 11.16 -6.03
N ASP A 76 11.09 10.23 -6.27
CA ASP A 76 9.72 10.30 -5.77
C ASP A 76 9.12 8.89 -5.61
N VAL A 77 8.15 8.77 -4.70
CA VAL A 77 7.31 7.58 -4.52
C VAL A 77 5.87 8.04 -4.43
N GLU A 78 5.08 7.68 -5.44
CA GLU A 78 3.67 8.03 -5.52
C GLU A 78 2.82 6.79 -5.20
N LEU A 79 1.93 6.91 -4.21
CA LEU A 79 0.98 5.86 -3.88
C LEU A 79 -0.25 5.96 -4.78
N ALA A 80 -0.35 5.04 -5.75
CA ALA A 80 -1.39 5.04 -6.77
C ALA A 80 -2.73 4.48 -6.25
N GLY A 81 -2.70 3.60 -5.25
CA GLY A 81 -3.92 3.13 -4.60
C GLY A 81 -3.74 1.84 -3.82
N ILE A 82 -4.78 1.50 -3.06
CA ILE A 82 -4.86 0.30 -2.22
C ILE A 82 -6.01 -0.57 -2.73
N ARG A 83 -5.75 -1.86 -2.93
CA ARG A 83 -6.75 -2.85 -3.33
C ARG A 83 -6.81 -3.97 -2.30
N PRO A 84 -7.88 -4.06 -1.48
CA PRO A 84 -8.11 -5.21 -0.61
C PRO A 84 -8.18 -6.50 -1.44
N ILE A 85 -7.55 -7.57 -0.94
CA ILE A 85 -7.67 -8.92 -1.51
C ILE A 85 -8.56 -9.78 -0.60
N THR A 86 -8.26 -9.77 0.70
CA THR A 86 -9.05 -10.39 1.78
C THR A 86 -9.23 -9.39 2.92
N SER A 87 -9.86 -9.80 4.02
CA SER A 87 -9.96 -8.96 5.23
C SER A 87 -8.60 -8.66 5.88
N ASP A 88 -7.61 -9.52 5.65
CA ASP A 88 -6.27 -9.52 6.24
C ASP A 88 -5.16 -9.37 5.19
N SER A 89 -5.49 -9.10 3.92
CA SER A 89 -4.47 -8.86 2.88
C SER A 89 -4.91 -7.82 1.85
N ALA A 90 -3.95 -7.06 1.34
CA ALA A 90 -4.18 -6.02 0.37
C ALA A 90 -2.95 -5.78 -0.52
N GLU A 91 -3.18 -5.30 -1.74
CA GLU A 91 -2.13 -4.76 -2.59
C GLU A 91 -2.07 -3.24 -2.48
N VAL A 92 -0.87 -2.69 -2.34
CA VAL A 92 -0.59 -1.26 -2.49
C VAL A 92 0.18 -1.07 -3.78
N ASN A 93 -0.31 -0.23 -4.67
CA ASN A 93 0.31 0.05 -5.96
C ASN A 93 1.03 1.40 -5.89
N LEU A 94 2.25 1.43 -6.43
CA LEU A 94 3.13 2.58 -6.37
C LEU A 94 3.75 2.87 -7.74
N THR A 95 4.05 4.13 -7.99
CA THR A 95 5.02 4.54 -9.01
C THR A 95 6.26 5.09 -8.31
N VAL A 96 7.42 4.54 -8.62
CA VAL A 96 8.69 5.00 -8.08
C VAL A 96 9.48 5.69 -9.19
N SER A 97 9.79 6.97 -9.00
CA SER A 97 10.67 7.74 -9.88
C SER A 97 12.10 7.71 -9.33
N TRP A 98 13.07 7.37 -10.17
CA TRP A 98 14.45 7.12 -9.75
C TRP A 98 15.45 7.40 -10.86
N HIS A 99 16.71 7.56 -10.52
CA HIS A 99 17.81 7.56 -11.49
C HIS A 99 19.03 6.83 -10.92
N ARG A 100 19.92 6.38 -11.80
CA ARG A 100 21.24 5.92 -11.37
C ARG A 100 22.13 7.11 -11.11
N ILE A 101 23.03 7.02 -10.12
CA ILE A 101 23.86 8.17 -9.74
C ILE A 101 24.81 8.62 -10.86
N ASP A 102 25.20 7.71 -11.74
CA ASP A 102 26.05 7.96 -12.92
C ASP A 102 25.28 8.34 -14.19
N GLU A 103 23.94 8.44 -14.12
CA GLU A 103 23.07 8.79 -15.25
C GLU A 103 22.23 10.05 -14.95
N SER A 104 21.99 10.88 -15.97
CA SER A 104 21.08 12.03 -15.88
C SER A 104 19.62 11.70 -16.19
N THR A 105 19.33 10.45 -16.57
CA THR A 105 18.00 10.04 -17.00
C THR A 105 17.15 9.62 -15.81
N ILE A 106 16.03 10.34 -15.59
CA ILE A 106 15.00 9.91 -14.64
C ILE A 106 14.15 8.83 -15.29
N ARG A 107 13.92 7.77 -14.53
CA ARG A 107 13.16 6.58 -14.87
C ARG A 107 11.98 6.46 -13.92
N ALA A 108 10.95 5.74 -14.34
CA ALA A 108 9.81 5.40 -13.50
C ALA A 108 9.54 3.90 -13.57
N SER A 109 9.27 3.27 -12.43
CA SER A 109 8.90 1.86 -12.32
C SER A 109 7.61 1.72 -11.54
N ALA A 110 6.71 0.85 -12.01
CA ALA A 110 5.46 0.54 -11.32
C ALA A 110 5.65 -0.69 -10.43
N ILE A 111 5.32 -0.56 -9.15
CA ILE A 111 5.52 -1.56 -8.11
C ILE A 111 4.19 -1.93 -7.48
N THR A 112 4.00 -3.21 -7.23
CA THR A 112 2.94 -3.72 -6.36
C THR A 112 3.56 -4.27 -5.10
N GLN A 113 3.06 -3.82 -3.96
CA GLN A 113 3.40 -4.30 -2.64
C GLN A 113 2.25 -5.17 -2.11
N LEU A 114 2.53 -6.38 -1.65
CA LEU A 114 1.57 -7.23 -0.95
C LEU A 114 1.72 -7.03 0.55
N TRP A 115 0.62 -6.66 1.19
CA TRP A 115 0.55 -6.41 2.62
C TRP A 115 -0.36 -7.42 3.28
N LYS A 116 0.02 -7.84 4.49
CA LYS A 116 -0.79 -8.70 5.36
C LYS A 116 -1.01 -8.03 6.70
N ASP A 117 -2.23 -8.15 7.22
CA ASP A 117 -2.52 -7.79 8.61
C ASP A 117 -2.00 -8.90 9.52
N SER A 118 -1.25 -8.51 10.54
CA SER A 118 -0.58 -9.43 11.46
C SER A 118 -0.71 -8.93 12.89
N GLU A 119 -0.33 -9.75 13.87
CA GLU A 119 -0.24 -9.27 15.26
C GLU A 119 0.75 -8.11 15.36
N GLY A 120 0.24 -6.90 15.56
CA GLY A 120 1.04 -5.67 15.53
C GLY A 120 0.81 -4.77 14.32
N GLY A 121 -0.14 -5.10 13.45
CA GLY A 121 -0.61 -4.29 12.33
C GLY A 121 -0.15 -4.79 10.96
N TRP A 122 -0.43 -3.98 9.95
CA TRP A 122 -0.10 -4.27 8.56
C TRP A 122 1.42 -4.33 8.34
N LYS A 123 1.87 -5.41 7.71
CA LYS A 123 3.26 -5.63 7.33
C LYS A 123 3.37 -5.93 5.85
N LEU A 124 4.41 -5.39 5.24
CA LEU A 124 4.80 -5.68 3.88
C LEU A 124 5.38 -7.10 3.84
N ASP A 125 4.80 -7.95 2.98
CA ASP A 125 5.22 -9.34 2.82
C ASP A 125 5.97 -9.57 1.52
N GLU A 126 5.63 -8.83 0.45
CA GLU A 126 6.27 -8.99 -0.85
C GLU A 126 6.23 -7.68 -1.64
N GLU A 127 7.23 -7.45 -2.48
CA GLU A 127 7.18 -6.38 -3.48
C GLU A 127 7.68 -6.87 -4.82
N MET A 128 7.08 -6.34 -5.87
CA MET A 128 7.35 -6.78 -7.22
C MET A 128 7.15 -5.66 -8.21
N ARG A 129 8.07 -5.58 -9.18
CA ARG A 129 7.88 -4.69 -10.32
C ARG A 129 6.85 -5.29 -11.25
N VAL A 130 5.83 -4.51 -11.56
CA VAL A 130 4.73 -4.89 -12.47
C VAL A 130 4.80 -4.13 -13.79
N GLY A 131 5.67 -3.13 -13.91
CA GLY A 131 5.90 -2.40 -15.15
C GLY A 131 6.93 -1.27 -15.05
N GLY A 132 7.00 -0.45 -16.10
CA GLY A 132 7.93 0.66 -16.21
C GLY A 132 9.37 0.23 -16.47
N SER A 133 10.31 1.13 -16.17
CA SER A 133 11.74 0.93 -16.44
C SER A 133 12.33 -0.22 -15.61
N PRO A 134 13.16 -1.09 -16.20
CA PRO A 134 13.89 -2.10 -15.45
C PRO A 134 15.04 -1.47 -14.65
N GLY A 135 15.53 -2.19 -13.64
CA GLY A 135 16.74 -1.84 -12.88
C GLY A 135 16.49 -1.21 -11.51
N LEU A 136 15.24 -0.89 -11.16
CA LEU A 136 14.87 -0.58 -9.77
C LEU A 136 14.76 -1.86 -8.92
N PHE A 137 14.15 -2.89 -9.52
CA PHE A 137 14.04 -4.26 -9.01
C PHE A 137 14.30 -5.25 -10.14
N ASP A 138 14.96 -6.35 -9.79
CA ASP A 138 15.34 -7.40 -10.74
C ASP A 138 14.24 -8.45 -10.94
N ARG A 139 13.29 -8.59 -9.99
CA ARG A 139 12.12 -9.48 -10.13
C ARG A 139 10.91 -8.76 -10.73
N GLU A 140 10.39 -9.32 -11.81
CA GLU A 140 9.10 -8.98 -12.40
C GLU A 140 8.03 -9.97 -11.93
N ARG A 141 6.81 -9.48 -11.65
CA ARG A 141 5.64 -10.38 -11.56
C ARG A 141 5.48 -11.04 -12.93
N LYS A 142 5.75 -12.34 -13.06
CA LYS A 142 5.29 -13.09 -14.23
C LYS A 142 3.77 -12.97 -14.25
N ALA A 143 3.20 -12.51 -15.35
CA ALA A 143 1.76 -12.32 -15.47
C ALA A 143 1.04 -13.61 -15.02
N LYS A 144 0.19 -13.49 -13.98
CA LYS A 144 -0.70 -14.58 -13.59
C LYS A 144 -1.68 -14.72 -14.75
N THR A 145 -1.57 -15.78 -15.56
CA THR A 145 -2.53 -16.08 -16.62
C THR A 145 -3.92 -16.03 -16.00
N VAL A 146 -4.80 -15.21 -16.58
CA VAL A 146 -6.23 -15.16 -16.24
C VAL A 146 -6.83 -16.50 -16.68
N THR A 147 -6.67 -17.54 -15.87
CA THR A 147 -7.28 -18.86 -16.06
C THR A 147 -7.56 -19.44 -14.68
N ASP A 148 -8.31 -18.68 -13.87
CA ASP A 148 -8.89 -19.18 -12.61
C ASP A 148 -10.15 -18.38 -12.24
N ARG A 149 -10.88 -17.92 -13.27
CA ARG A 149 -12.13 -17.17 -13.13
C ARG A 149 -13.25 -17.68 -14.04
N ASP A 150 -13.15 -18.93 -14.46
CA ASP A 150 -14.16 -19.62 -15.30
C ASP A 150 -14.75 -20.88 -14.63
N ASP A 151 -14.64 -21.02 -13.31
CA ASP A 151 -15.40 -22.04 -12.57
C ASP A 151 -16.51 -21.37 -11.75
N ALA A 152 -17.66 -21.22 -12.42
CA ALA A 152 -19.04 -21.19 -11.88
C ALA A 152 -19.94 -20.13 -12.53
N LEU A 153 -20.25 -20.33 -13.81
CA LEU A 153 -21.57 -20.00 -14.38
C LEU A 153 -21.82 -21.00 -15.53
N GLU A 154 -22.12 -22.26 -15.20
CA GLU A 154 -22.82 -23.11 -16.16
C GLU A 154 -24.17 -22.42 -16.44
N PRO A 155 -24.49 -22.05 -17.70
CA PRO A 155 -25.84 -21.61 -18.01
C PRO A 155 -26.80 -22.80 -17.80
N PRO A 156 -28.03 -22.57 -17.30
CA PRO A 156 -28.97 -23.65 -17.08
C PRO A 156 -29.23 -24.39 -18.39
N ARG A 157 -29.02 -25.71 -18.39
CA ARG A 157 -29.40 -26.57 -19.52
C ARG A 157 -30.91 -26.47 -19.70
N VAL A 158 -31.34 -25.88 -20.81
CA VAL A 158 -32.73 -25.93 -21.25
C VAL A 158 -33.00 -27.36 -21.72
N ASP A 159 -33.83 -28.08 -20.98
CA ASP A 159 -34.37 -29.36 -21.41
C ASP A 159 -35.42 -29.12 -22.52
N LEU A 160 -35.08 -29.47 -23.76
CA LEU A 160 -35.98 -29.39 -24.92
C LEU A 160 -36.78 -30.70 -25.10
N GLY A 161 -36.89 -31.52 -24.06
CA GLY A 161 -37.54 -32.84 -24.10
C GLY A 161 -39.04 -32.89 -23.82
N GLN A 162 -39.77 -31.77 -23.80
CA GLN A 162 -41.25 -31.77 -23.77
C GLN A 162 -41.84 -30.72 -24.71
N LEU A 163 -42.07 -31.15 -25.96
CA LEU A 163 -43.13 -30.65 -26.84
C LEU A 163 -43.87 -31.84 -27.42
#